data_AF-A0A0N8K5C6-F1
#
_entry.id   AF-A0A0N8K5C6-F1
#
_cell.length_a   1.000
_cell.length_b   1.000
_cell.length_c   1.000
_cell.angle_alpha   90.00
_cell.angle_beta   90.00
_cell.angle_gamma   90.00
#
_symmetry.space_group_name_H-M   'P 1'
#
loop_
_entity.id
_entity.type
_entity.pdbx_description
1 polymer ?
#
loop_
_entity_poly.entity_id
_entity_poly.type
_entity_poly.pdbx_seq_one_letter_code
_entity_poly.pdbx_strand_id
1 'polypeptide(L)' 'MRAMGVSALRLVPQRQDMVAVAKVFAELAAARIDGQEAAARLDAMQMDATFSNGFWLGEAGYRRIARAS' A
#
# COMPACT_ATOMS: atom_id res chain seq x y z
N MET A 1 -7.30 6.08 -5.54
CA MET A 1 -6.04 6.20 -6.33
C MET A 1 -6.20 7.11 -7.54
N ARG A 2 -7.12 6.83 -8.47
CA ARG A 2 -7.36 7.72 -9.63
C ARG A 2 -7.72 9.17 -9.24
N ALA A 3 -8.53 9.34 -8.21
CA ALA A 3 -8.88 10.67 -7.67
C ALA A 3 -7.67 11.48 -7.16
N MET A 4 -6.55 10.83 -6.86
CA MET A 4 -5.29 11.47 -6.47
C MET A 4 -4.37 11.75 -7.68
N GLY A 5 -4.84 11.52 -8.93
CA GLY A 5 -4.04 11.67 -10.15
C GLY A 5 -3.08 10.50 -10.45
N VAL A 6 -3.14 9.42 -9.66
CA VAL A 6 -2.27 8.25 -9.87
C VAL A 6 -2.81 7.40 -11.02
N SER A 7 -2.04 7.29 -12.11
CA SER A 7 -2.38 6.53 -13.32
C SER A 7 -1.65 5.19 -13.44
N ALA A 8 -0.49 5.06 -12.80
CA ALA A 8 0.33 3.85 -12.84
C ALA A 8 0.90 3.54 -11.44
N LEU A 9 1.07 2.26 -11.16
CA LEU A 9 1.75 1.75 -9.97
C LEU A 9 2.89 0.86 -10.42
N ARG A 10 4.06 1.03 -9.81
CA ARG A 10 5.20 0.13 -10.00
C ARG A 10 5.34 -0.74 -8.75
N LEU A 11 5.22 -2.05 -8.93
CA LEU A 11 5.56 -3.02 -7.90
C LEU A 11 6.96 -3.56 -8.19
N VAL A 12 7.79 -3.64 -7.16
CA VAL A 12 9.14 -4.20 -7.25
C VAL A 12 9.13 -5.59 -6.63
N PRO A 13 9.68 -6.62 -7.30
CA PRO A 13 9.72 -7.97 -6.75
C PRO A 13 10.42 -8.01 -5.39
N GLN A 14 9.78 -8.70 -4.44
CA GLN A 14 10.33 -9.03 -3.13
C GLN A 14 10.11 -10.52 -2.85
N ARG A 15 10.54 -11.00 -1.68
CA ARG A 15 10.35 -12.40 -1.25
C ARG A 15 8.87 -12.77 -0.99
N GLN A 16 8.01 -11.78 -0.79
CA GLN A 16 6.58 -11.97 -0.50
C GLN A 16 5.81 -12.46 -1.74
N ASP A 17 4.63 -13.06 -1.53
CA ASP A 17 3.67 -13.32 -2.61
C ASP A 17 3.25 -12.01 -3.31
N MET A 18 3.98 -11.66 -4.36
CA MET A 18 3.73 -10.46 -5.15
C MET A 18 2.44 -10.53 -5.97
N VAL A 19 1.88 -11.72 -6.20
CA VAL A 19 0.57 -11.86 -6.86
C VAL A 19 -0.53 -11.43 -5.90
N ALA A 20 -0.46 -11.86 -4.65
CA ALA A 20 -1.37 -11.40 -3.61
C ALA A 20 -1.28 -9.88 -3.40
N VAL A 21 -0.06 -9.33 -3.32
CA VAL A 21 0.16 -7.87 -3.23
C VAL A 21 -0.47 -7.15 -4.42
N ALA A 22 -0.19 -7.60 -5.66
CA ALA A 22 -0.73 -6.98 -6.86
C ALA A 22 -2.27 -6.99 -6.89
N LYS A 23 -2.91 -8.08 -6.43
CA LYS A 23 -4.37 -8.17 -6.34
C LYS A 23 -4.96 -7.13 -5.38
N VAL A 24 -4.36 -6.95 -4.19
CA VAL A 24 -4.82 -5.94 -3.23
C VAL A 24 -4.78 -4.53 -3.85
N PHE A 25 -3.65 -4.17 -4.48
CA PHE A 25 -3.54 -2.86 -5.16
C PHE A 25 -4.52 -2.72 -6.32
N ALA A 26 -4.75 -3.76 -7.12
CA ALA A 26 -5.69 -3.74 -8.23
C ALA A 26 -7.14 -3.56 -7.75
N GLU A 27 -7.54 -4.22 -6.66
CA GLU A 27 -8.87 -4.07 -6.06
C GLU A 27 -9.09 -2.66 -5.47
N LEU A 28 -8.09 -2.13 -4.76
CA LEU A 28 -8.13 -0.77 -4.23
C LEU A 28 -8.18 0.28 -5.35
N ALA A 29 -7.41 0.09 -6.43
CA ALA A 29 -7.43 0.97 -7.61
C ALA A 29 -8.77 0.93 -8.35
N ALA A 30 -9.45 -0.23 -8.33
CA ALA A 30 -10.80 -0.42 -8.86
C ALA A 30 -11.92 -0.02 -7.88
N ALA A 31 -11.58 0.53 -6.71
CA ALA A 31 -12.51 0.92 -5.66
C ALA A 31 -13.44 -0.23 -5.17
N ARG A 32 -12.97 -1.49 -5.26
CA ARG A 32 -13.68 -2.67 -4.75
C ARG A 32 -13.46 -2.89 -3.25
N ILE A 33 -12.36 -2.35 -2.72
CA ILE A 33 -12.01 -2.30 -1.30
C ILE A 33 -11.54 -0.89 -0.97
N ASP A 34 -11.59 -0.53 0.32
CA ASP A 34 -11.03 0.72 0.81
C ASP A 34 -9.58 0.57 1.30
N GLY A 35 -8.99 1.68 1.74
CA GLY A 35 -7.61 1.68 2.23
C GLY A 35 -7.42 0.92 3.54
N GLN A 36 -8.45 0.81 4.39
CA GLN A 36 -8.37 0.11 5.66
C GLN A 36 -8.34 -1.41 5.44
N GLU A 37 -9.22 -1.91 4.58
CA GLU A 37 -9.26 -3.31 4.17
C GLU A 37 -7.98 -3.69 3.43
N ALA A 38 -7.49 -2.84 2.53
CA ALA A 38 -6.21 -3.08 1.84
C ALA A 38 -5.04 -3.19 2.83
N ALA A 39 -4.96 -2.31 3.82
CA ALA A 39 -3.92 -2.35 4.85
C ALA A 39 -4.02 -3.64 5.69
N ALA A 40 -5.22 -4.03 6.13
CA ALA A 40 -5.44 -5.25 6.90
C ALA A 40 -5.00 -6.51 6.13
N ARG A 41 -5.32 -6.58 4.83
CA ARG A 41 -4.89 -7.70 3.98
C ARG A 41 -3.38 -7.76 3.79
N LEU A 42 -2.71 -6.61 3.66
CA LEU A 42 -1.25 -6.56 3.57
C LEU A 42 -0.60 -6.96 4.91
N ASP A 43 -1.12 -6.47 6.04
CA ASP A 43 -0.61 -6.83 7.37
C ASP A 43 -0.77 -8.35 7.63
N ALA A 44 -1.86 -8.97 7.16
CA ALA A 44 -2.10 -10.41 7.24
C ALA A 44 -1.10 -11.28 6.46
N MET A 45 -0.32 -10.68 5.54
CA MET A 45 0.74 -11.39 4.80
C MET A 45 2.01 -11.60 5.65
N GLN A 46 2.07 -11.05 6.87
CA GLN A 46 3.16 -11.22 7.83
C GLN A 46 4.54 -10.88 7.25
N MET A 47 4.63 -9.75 6.53
CA MET A 47 5.89 -9.24 6.01
C MET A 47 6.82 -8.79 7.14
N ASP A 48 8.13 -9.05 7.01
CA ASP A 48 9.15 -8.66 8.00
C ASP A 48 9.20 -7.13 8.25
N ALA A 49 8.87 -6.35 7.22
CA ALA A 49 8.89 -4.90 7.27
C ALA A 49 7.49 -4.34 7.51
N THR A 50 7.42 -3.28 8.33
CA THR A 50 6.17 -2.53 8.51
C THR A 50 5.85 -1.68 7.29
N PHE A 51 4.57 -1.40 7.07
CA PHE A 51 4.14 -0.48 6.03
C PHE A 51 4.76 0.92 6.24
N SER A 52 5.37 1.48 5.20
CA SER A 52 6.02 2.79 5.23
C SER A 52 5.44 3.72 4.17
N ASN A 53 5.24 4.98 4.54
CA ASN A 53 4.68 6.02 3.68
C ASN A 53 5.30 7.41 3.91
N GLY A 54 6.39 7.51 4.68
CA GLY A 54 7.03 8.80 4.98
C GLY A 54 7.44 9.59 3.74
N PHE A 55 8.00 8.91 2.72
CA PHE A 55 8.38 9.56 1.46
C PHE A 55 7.22 10.26 0.75
N TRP A 56 6.01 9.70 0.84
CA TRP A 56 4.82 10.29 0.24
C TRP A 56 4.41 11.60 0.93
N LEU A 57 4.79 11.78 2.19
CA LEU A 57 4.40 12.90 3.04
C LEU A 57 5.55 13.87 3.33
N GLY A 58 6.70 13.73 2.66
CA GLY A 58 7.87 14.57 2.89
C GLY A 58 8.62 14.27 4.20
N GLU A 59 8.35 13.11 4.80
CA GLU A 59 8.95 12.64 6.06
C GLU A 59 10.02 11.57 5.81
N ALA A 60 10.74 11.17 6.87
CA ALA A 60 11.70 10.08 6.79
C ALA A 60 11.05 8.79 6.25
N GLY A 61 11.60 8.27 5.15
CA GLY A 61 10.92 7.30 4.28
C GLY A 61 10.49 5.99 4.94
N TYR A 62 11.26 5.49 5.91
CA TYR A 62 10.95 4.25 6.62
C TYR A 62 9.77 4.39 7.59
N ARG A 63 9.31 5.62 7.88
CA ARG A 63 8.25 5.85 8.85
C ARG A 63 6.89 5.47 8.27
N ARG A 64 6.07 4.89 9.14
CA ARG A 64 4.60 4.89 9.00
C ARG A 64 4.07 6.16 9.65
N ILE A 65 3.49 7.03 8.85
CA ILE A 65 2.81 8.25 9.30
C ILE A 65 1.31 7.96 9.29
N ALA A 66 0.69 8.01 10.46
CA ALA A 66 -0.76 7.98 10.58
C ALA A 66 -1.34 9.28 10.03
N ARG A 67 -2.49 9.19 9.35
CA ARG A 67 -3.22 10.40 8.95
C ARG A 67 -3.66 11.12 10.23
N ALA A 68 -3.41 12.43 10.33
CA ALA A 68 -4.03 13.22 11.38
C ALA A 68 -5.56 13.17 11.19
N SER A 69 -6.27 12.96 12.29
CA SER A 69 -7.74 12.88 12.36
C SER A 69 -8.40 14.16 11.84
#